data_AF-A0A956RJU2-F1
#
_entry.id   AF-A0A956RJU2-F1
#
_cell.length_a   1.000
_cell.length_b   1.000
_cell.length_c   1.000
_cell.angle_alpha   90.00
_cell.angle_beta   90.00
_cell.angle_gamma   90.00
#
_symmetry.space_group_name_H-M   'P 1'
#
loop_
_entity.id
_entity.type
_entity.pdbx_description
1 polymer ?
#
loop_
_entity_poly.entity_id
_entity_poly.type
_entity_poly.pdbx_seq_one_letter_code
_entity_poly.pdbx_strand_id
1 'polypeptide(L)'
;MGLLSSLLDRLLPSYPRADSIAAAQDGRVELAGTVELLEDDEPLQCPLTGAPAVAIFYRGRAPGLAAHAYGGQGDALDLSISGRESRDFILRDATGSAIVRVRARGGDVARLHERLVEQHGLSLRSESELLGPGERVTVRGEVVERDGVGGPHRRGPHLLTIAADAVTRASD
;
A
#
# COMPACT_ATOMS: atom_id res chain seq x y z
N MET A 1 -26.74 -15.19 3.35
CA MET A 1 -25.96 -13.99 2.99
C MET A 1 -26.35 -12.86 3.94
N GLY A 2 -25.51 -12.46 4.92
CA GLY A 2 -25.76 -11.18 5.63
C GLY A 2 -25.53 -11.07 7.14
N LEU A 3 -25.05 -12.10 7.86
CA LEU A 3 -24.84 -12.00 9.32
C LEU A 3 -23.38 -11.85 9.76
N LEU A 4 -22.41 -12.32 8.95
CA LEU A 4 -20.98 -12.19 9.26
C LEU A 4 -20.38 -10.85 8.83
N SER A 5 -20.95 -10.18 7.82
CA SER A 5 -20.49 -8.88 7.35
C SER A 5 -20.78 -7.74 8.33
N SER A 6 -21.97 -7.73 8.97
CA SER A 6 -22.36 -6.66 9.91
C SER A 6 -21.67 -6.74 11.28
N LEU A 7 -21.20 -7.94 11.67
CA LEU A 7 -20.46 -8.17 12.90
C LEU A 7 -18.98 -7.79 12.76
N LEU A 8 -18.40 -7.99 11.58
CA LEU A 8 -17.04 -7.56 11.26
C LEU A 8 -16.94 -6.04 11.07
N ASP A 9 -17.94 -5.38 10.46
CA ASP A 9 -17.98 -3.91 10.35
C ASP A 9 -18.06 -3.19 11.71
N ARG A 10 -18.61 -3.85 12.75
CA ARG A 10 -18.64 -3.29 14.11
C ARG A 10 -17.33 -3.46 14.89
N LEU A 11 -16.47 -4.39 14.47
CA LEU A 11 -15.17 -4.65 15.11
C LEU A 11 -14.03 -3.88 14.43
N LEU A 12 -14.26 -3.37 13.22
CA LEU A 12 -13.30 -2.52 12.54
C LEU A 12 -13.37 -1.09 13.09
N PRO A 13 -12.22 -0.45 13.33
CA PRO A 13 -12.12 1.00 13.49
C PRO A 13 -12.99 1.77 12.49
N SER A 14 -13.94 2.58 12.97
CA SER A 14 -14.63 3.54 12.12
C SER A 14 -13.65 4.66 11.75
N TYR A 15 -13.53 4.93 10.44
CA TYR A 15 -12.78 6.05 9.89
C TYR A 15 -13.79 7.05 9.33
N PRO A 16 -14.06 8.18 10.01
CA PRO A 16 -14.92 9.20 9.43
C PRO A 16 -14.29 9.71 8.14
N ARG A 17 -15.09 9.71 7.07
CA ARG A 17 -14.69 10.24 5.78
C ARG A 17 -14.63 11.76 5.85
N ALA A 18 -13.49 12.32 5.48
CA ALA A 18 -13.34 13.75 5.28
C ALA A 18 -13.50 14.08 3.80
N ASP A 19 -14.23 15.15 3.50
CA ASP A 19 -14.47 15.59 2.12
C ASP A 19 -13.22 16.15 1.45
N SER A 20 -12.24 16.58 2.25
CA SER A 20 -10.97 17.12 1.78
C SER A 20 -9.90 17.08 2.86
N ILE A 21 -8.64 17.19 2.45
CA ILE A 21 -7.48 17.25 3.35
C ILE A 21 -7.60 18.45 4.29
N ALA A 22 -8.01 19.62 3.79
CA ALA A 22 -8.17 20.81 4.63
C ALA A 22 -9.30 20.67 5.67
N ALA A 23 -10.33 19.86 5.38
CA ALA A 23 -11.47 19.63 6.27
C ALA A 23 -11.27 18.45 7.24
N ALA A 24 -10.19 17.67 7.09
CA ALA A 24 -9.88 16.56 7.98
C ALA A 24 -9.84 17.04 9.43
N GLN A 25 -10.36 16.23 10.35
CA GLN A 25 -10.32 16.45 11.81
C GLN A 25 -9.23 15.58 12.45
N ASP A 26 -8.84 15.91 13.68
CA ASP A 26 -7.85 15.11 14.41
C ASP A 26 -8.40 13.72 14.73
N GLY A 27 -7.49 12.75 14.84
CA GLY A 27 -7.84 11.35 15.07
C GLY A 27 -7.99 10.56 13.77
N ARG A 28 -8.85 9.54 13.78
CA ARG A 28 -9.04 8.64 12.63
C ARG A 28 -9.72 9.36 11.49
N VAL A 29 -9.25 9.12 10.26
CA VAL A 29 -9.78 9.75 9.05
C VAL A 29 -9.69 8.82 7.85
N GLU A 30 -10.67 8.93 6.95
CA GLU A 30 -10.59 8.45 5.57
C GLU A 30 -10.49 9.64 4.61
N LEU A 31 -9.43 9.71 3.81
CA LEU A 31 -9.16 10.79 2.86
C LEU A 31 -8.91 10.23 1.46
N ALA A 32 -9.42 10.91 0.45
CA ALA A 32 -9.16 10.57 -0.95
C ALA A 32 -8.27 11.63 -1.60
N GLY A 33 -7.37 11.21 -2.48
CA GLY A 33 -6.44 12.11 -3.16
C GLY A 33 -5.58 11.39 -4.19
N THR A 34 -4.67 12.14 -4.78
CA THR A 34 -3.68 11.65 -5.75
C THR A 34 -2.35 11.42 -5.04
N VAL A 35 -1.68 10.33 -5.37
CA VAL A 35 -0.38 9.97 -4.84
C VAL A 35 0.72 10.79 -5.51
N GLU A 36 1.61 11.35 -4.70
CA GLU A 36 2.85 12.00 -5.12
C GLU A 36 4.03 11.44 -4.32
N LEU A 37 5.23 11.46 -4.90
CA LEU A 37 6.45 11.09 -4.17
C LEU A 37 6.84 12.21 -3.21
N LEU A 38 7.46 11.84 -2.08
CA LEU A 38 8.14 12.81 -1.24
C LEU A 38 9.33 13.40 -2.01
N GLU A 39 9.62 14.68 -1.76
CA GLU A 39 10.81 15.33 -2.32
C GLU A 39 12.05 14.55 -1.86
N ASP A 40 12.98 14.29 -2.79
CA ASP A 40 14.20 13.49 -2.63
C ASP A 40 14.05 11.97 -2.45
N ASP A 41 12.83 11.43 -2.38
CA ASP A 41 12.63 9.97 -2.30
C ASP A 41 12.62 9.31 -3.69
N GLU A 42 13.48 8.31 -3.89
CA GLU A 42 13.42 7.45 -5.06
C GLU A 42 12.18 6.52 -4.99
N PRO A 43 11.43 6.34 -6.10
CA PRO A 43 10.32 5.41 -6.14
C PRO A 43 10.81 3.96 -6.01
N LEU A 44 9.99 3.11 -5.39
CA LEU A 44 10.19 1.67 -5.44
C LEU A 44 10.11 1.20 -6.89
N GLN A 45 10.93 0.20 -7.24
CA GLN A 45 10.93 -0.38 -8.57
C GLN A 45 10.25 -1.75 -8.52
N CYS A 46 9.22 -1.95 -9.33
CA CYS A 46 8.61 -3.27 -9.49
C CYS A 46 9.65 -4.24 -10.06
N PRO A 47 9.97 -5.37 -9.40
CA PRO A 47 10.97 -6.31 -9.93
C PRO A 47 10.52 -7.03 -11.20
N LEU A 48 9.21 -7.06 -11.49
CA LEU A 48 8.65 -7.72 -12.68
C LEU A 48 8.63 -6.82 -13.91
N THR A 49 8.44 -5.51 -13.74
CA THR A 49 8.20 -4.58 -14.85
C THR A 49 9.15 -3.38 -14.88
N GLY A 50 9.88 -3.12 -13.79
CA GLY A 50 10.66 -1.89 -13.60
C GLY A 50 9.80 -0.64 -13.44
N ALA A 51 8.48 -0.77 -13.26
CA ALA A 51 7.61 0.39 -13.09
C ALA A 51 7.80 1.04 -11.69
N PRO A 52 7.81 2.38 -11.61
CA PRO A 52 7.92 3.11 -10.35
C PRO A 52 6.65 2.99 -9.50
N ALA A 53 6.79 2.84 -8.19
CA ALA A 53 5.70 2.70 -7.25
C ALA A 53 6.02 3.33 -5.88
N VAL A 54 4.96 3.68 -5.13
CA VAL A 54 5.04 3.97 -3.69
C VAL A 54 4.69 2.76 -2.83
N ALA A 55 3.96 1.78 -3.38
CA ALA A 55 3.71 0.50 -2.75
C ALA A 55 3.67 -0.63 -3.79
N ILE A 56 4.19 -1.79 -3.40
CA ILE A 56 4.23 -3.01 -4.20
C ILE A 56 3.65 -4.14 -3.36
N PHE A 57 2.65 -4.83 -3.91
CA PHE A 57 2.13 -6.10 -3.40
C PHE A 57 2.54 -7.18 -4.38
N TYR A 58 3.45 -8.05 -3.95
CA TYR A 58 4.02 -9.10 -4.79
C TYR A 58 3.47 -10.47 -4.36
N ARG A 59 3.19 -11.32 -5.33
CA ARG A 59 2.83 -12.71 -5.11
C ARG A 59 3.56 -13.63 -6.09
N GLY A 60 4.34 -14.55 -5.55
CA GLY A 60 4.93 -15.67 -6.28
C GLY A 60 4.17 -16.96 -6.00
N ARG A 61 4.01 -17.79 -7.02
CA ARG A 61 3.48 -19.16 -6.92
C ARG A 61 4.50 -20.11 -7.51
N ALA A 62 4.95 -21.04 -6.69
CA ALA A 62 5.84 -22.12 -7.10
C ALA A 62 5.11 -23.46 -7.05
N PRO A 63 5.42 -24.41 -7.96
CA PRO A 63 4.84 -25.74 -7.89
C PRO A 63 5.23 -26.41 -6.56
N GLY A 64 4.28 -27.10 -5.95
CA GLY A 64 4.53 -27.84 -4.71
C GLY A 64 5.57 -28.94 -4.89
N LEU A 65 6.39 -29.18 -3.85
CA LEU A 65 7.45 -30.22 -3.81
C LEU A 65 6.97 -31.63 -4.23
N ALA A 66 5.68 -31.93 -4.07
CA ALA A 66 5.09 -33.21 -4.45
C ALA A 66 5.04 -33.44 -5.98
N ALA A 67 5.09 -32.38 -6.80
CA ALA A 67 5.04 -32.48 -8.25
C ALA A 67 6.26 -33.18 -8.85
N HIS A 68 7.42 -33.11 -8.18
CA HIS A 68 8.67 -33.69 -8.69
C HIS A 68 8.96 -35.11 -8.18
N ALA A 69 8.39 -35.52 -7.05
CA ALA A 69 8.79 -36.77 -6.39
C ALA A 69 8.04 -38.03 -6.89
N TYR A 70 6.84 -37.90 -7.44
CA TYR A 70 5.98 -39.07 -7.68
C TYR A 70 5.34 -39.19 -9.06
N GLY A 71 5.67 -38.34 -10.05
CA GLY A 71 5.18 -38.47 -11.43
C GLY A 71 3.66 -38.60 -11.59
N GLY A 72 2.90 -38.29 -10.53
CA GLY A 72 1.49 -38.57 -10.40
C GLY A 72 0.69 -37.29 -10.54
N GLN A 73 -0.47 -37.39 -11.19
CA GLN A 73 -1.52 -36.38 -11.24
C GLN A 73 -2.15 -36.17 -9.84
N GLY A 74 -1.35 -35.82 -8.84
CA GLY A 74 -1.82 -35.28 -7.58
C GLY A 74 -1.84 -33.76 -7.68
N ASP A 75 -2.92 -33.14 -7.22
CA ASP A 75 -3.04 -31.68 -7.07
C ASP A 75 -1.88 -31.18 -6.19
N ALA A 76 -0.78 -30.80 -6.82
CA ALA A 76 0.37 -30.25 -6.12
C ALA A 76 -0.12 -28.93 -5.50
N LEU A 77 -0.14 -28.87 -4.17
CA LEU A 77 -0.48 -27.62 -3.47
C LEU A 77 0.58 -26.59 -3.85
N ASP A 78 0.22 -25.68 -4.75
CA ASP A 78 1.06 -24.56 -5.14
C ASP A 78 1.47 -23.77 -3.89
N LEU A 79 2.78 -23.59 -3.70
CA LEU A 79 3.29 -22.77 -2.63
C LEU A 79 3.12 -21.30 -3.04
N SER A 80 2.19 -20.61 -2.38
CA SER A 80 1.97 -19.17 -2.58
C SER A 80 2.77 -18.37 -1.56
N ILE A 81 3.68 -17.53 -2.05
CA ILE A 81 4.54 -16.66 -1.24
C ILE A 81 4.20 -15.21 -1.59
N SER A 82 3.92 -14.38 -0.60
CA SER A 82 3.63 -12.96 -0.78
C SER A 82 4.65 -12.07 -0.10
N GLY A 83 4.86 -10.90 -0.69
CA GLY A 83 5.68 -9.82 -0.14
C GLY A 83 4.97 -8.49 -0.32
N ARG A 84 5.28 -7.55 0.57
CA ARG A 84 4.83 -6.16 0.44
C ARG A 84 6.02 -5.25 0.67
N GLU A 85 6.10 -4.19 -0.10
CA GLU A 85 6.99 -3.06 0.14
C GLU A 85 6.19 -1.77 0.01
N SER A 86 6.41 -0.80 0.88
CA SER A 86 5.70 0.48 0.85
C SER A 86 6.59 1.59 1.40
N ARG A 87 6.51 2.76 0.78
CA ARG A 87 7.16 4.00 1.23
C ARG A 87 6.12 5.02 1.66
N ASP A 88 6.60 6.02 2.36
CA ASP A 88 5.81 7.20 2.66
C ASP A 88 5.61 8.01 1.36
N PHE A 89 4.50 8.74 1.28
CA PHE A 89 4.16 9.48 0.07
C PHE A 89 3.32 10.72 0.42
N ILE A 90 3.12 11.60 -0.54
CA ILE A 90 2.22 12.75 -0.40
C ILE A 90 0.86 12.39 -0.98
N LEU A 91 -0.21 12.63 -0.22
CA LEU A 91 -1.57 12.62 -0.71
C LEU A 91 -1.98 14.05 -1.05
N ARG A 92 -2.34 14.33 -2.30
CA ARG A 92 -2.77 15.66 -2.74
C ARG A 92 -4.23 15.67 -3.19
N ASP A 93 -4.96 16.71 -2.81
CA ASP A 93 -6.28 17.02 -3.35
C ASP A 93 -6.37 18.51 -3.75
N ALA A 94 -7.57 18.98 -4.10
CA ALA A 94 -7.79 20.36 -4.51
C ALA A 94 -7.62 21.39 -3.37
N THR A 95 -7.61 20.95 -2.11
CA THR A 95 -7.58 21.79 -0.92
C THR A 95 -6.21 21.84 -0.24
N GLY A 96 -5.34 20.87 -0.50
CA GLY A 96 -3.99 20.84 0.02
C GLY A 96 -3.28 19.52 -0.19
N SER A 97 -2.29 19.28 0.65
CA SER A 97 -1.52 18.04 0.64
C SER A 97 -1.26 17.53 2.06
N ALA A 98 -1.12 16.21 2.19
CA ALA A 98 -0.85 15.52 3.44
C ALA A 98 0.33 14.56 3.25
N ILE A 99 1.21 14.48 4.24
CA ILE A 99 2.23 13.41 4.27
C ILE A 99 1.57 12.14 4.78
N VAL A 100 1.68 11.05 4.04
CA VAL A 100 1.20 9.73 4.43
C VAL A 100 2.37 8.88 4.87
N ARG A 101 2.43 8.58 6.17
CA ARG A 101 3.39 7.66 6.80
C ARG A 101 2.82 6.26 6.83
N VAL A 102 3.36 5.34 6.04
CA VAL A 102 2.82 3.97 5.96
C VAL A 102 3.38 3.14 7.11
N ARG A 103 2.52 2.70 8.04
CA ARG A 103 2.94 1.94 9.23
C ARG A 103 3.56 0.59 8.87
N ALA A 104 2.98 -0.11 7.90
CA ALA A 104 3.45 -1.41 7.44
C ALA A 104 4.26 -1.29 6.14
N ARG A 105 5.54 -0.90 6.26
CA ARG A 105 6.46 -0.76 5.11
C ARG A 105 6.78 -2.10 4.44
N GLY A 106 6.65 -3.21 5.15
CA GLY A 106 7.00 -4.53 4.63
C GLY A 106 8.51 -4.72 4.48
N GLY A 107 8.94 -5.46 3.46
CA GLY A 107 10.35 -5.76 3.21
C GLY A 107 10.71 -5.68 1.73
N ASP A 108 12.01 -5.84 1.43
CA ASP A 108 12.57 -5.74 0.08
C ASP A 108 11.96 -6.80 -0.86
N VAL A 109 11.06 -6.35 -1.73
CA VAL A 109 10.33 -7.20 -2.67
C VAL A 109 11.22 -7.62 -3.84
N ALA A 110 12.18 -6.79 -4.24
CA ALA A 110 13.13 -7.15 -5.29
C ALA A 110 13.99 -8.34 -4.87
N ARG A 111 14.57 -8.27 -3.66
CA ARG A 111 15.33 -9.38 -3.08
C ARG A 111 14.48 -10.62 -2.82
N LEU A 112 13.20 -10.46 -2.48
CA LEU A 112 12.29 -11.61 -2.42
C LEU A 112 12.13 -12.26 -3.80
N HIS A 113 11.89 -11.46 -4.84
CA HIS A 113 11.74 -11.95 -6.21
C HIS A 113 12.99 -12.70 -6.68
N GLU A 114 14.17 -12.10 -6.51
CA GLU A 114 15.47 -12.72 -6.87
C GLU A 114 15.63 -14.09 -6.23
N ARG A 115 15.42 -14.21 -4.91
CA ARG A 115 15.51 -15.50 -4.20
C ARG A 115 14.54 -16.54 -4.74
N LEU A 116 13.31 -16.14 -5.07
CA LEU A 116 12.32 -17.07 -5.61
C LEU A 116 12.67 -17.53 -7.02
N VAL A 117 13.24 -16.64 -7.84
CA VAL A 117 13.76 -16.99 -9.18
C VAL A 117 14.94 -17.94 -9.07
N GLU A 118 15.87 -17.70 -8.14
CA GLU A 118 17.00 -18.61 -7.88
C GLU A 118 16.52 -20.00 -7.44
N GLN A 119 15.49 -20.07 -6.60
CA GLN A 119 14.99 -21.33 -6.03
C GLN A 119 14.10 -22.12 -7.00
N HIS A 120 13.27 -21.44 -7.80
CA HIS A 120 12.21 -22.09 -8.59
C HIS A 120 12.36 -21.91 -10.11
N GLY A 121 13.25 -21.03 -10.56
CA GLY A 121 13.55 -20.78 -11.96
C GLY A 121 12.29 -20.49 -12.80
N LEU A 122 12.21 -21.14 -13.96
CA LEU A 122 11.12 -20.96 -14.94
C LEU A 122 9.75 -21.45 -14.45
N SER A 123 9.71 -22.23 -13.37
CA SER A 123 8.46 -22.73 -12.79
C SER A 123 7.76 -21.71 -11.90
N LEU A 124 8.44 -20.61 -11.54
CA LEU A 124 7.86 -19.53 -10.75
C LEU A 124 6.87 -18.73 -11.60
N ARG A 125 5.65 -18.58 -11.10
CA ARG A 125 4.67 -17.62 -11.62
C ARG A 125 4.58 -16.45 -10.66
N SER A 126 4.80 -15.24 -11.15
CA SER A 126 4.80 -14.04 -10.32
C SER A 126 3.81 -13.01 -10.83
N GLU A 127 3.13 -12.35 -9.91
CA GLU A 127 2.25 -11.22 -10.16
C GLU A 127 2.57 -10.09 -9.17
N SER A 128 2.35 -8.85 -9.58
CA SER A 128 2.51 -7.68 -8.72
C SER A 128 1.37 -6.70 -8.93
N GLU A 129 0.81 -6.20 -7.84
CA GLU A 129 -0.04 -5.02 -7.82
C GLU A 129 0.78 -3.83 -7.31
N LEU A 130 0.69 -2.71 -8.02
CA LEU A 130 1.47 -1.50 -7.77
C LEU A 130 0.53 -0.38 -7.38
N LEU A 131 1.00 0.51 -6.51
CA LEU A 131 0.44 1.83 -6.33
C LEU A 131 1.46 2.84 -6.82
N GLY A 132 1.15 3.52 -7.93
CA GLY A 132 2.07 4.43 -8.62
C GLY A 132 1.86 5.90 -8.22
N PRO A 133 2.87 6.77 -8.43
CA PRO A 133 2.66 8.21 -8.46
C PRO A 133 1.61 8.59 -9.52
N GLY A 134 0.76 9.56 -9.21
CA GLY A 134 -0.35 9.99 -10.06
C GLY A 134 -1.63 9.14 -9.94
N GLU A 135 -1.59 8.00 -9.24
CA GLU A 135 -2.81 7.22 -8.99
C GLU A 135 -3.70 7.87 -7.93
N ARG A 136 -5.01 7.71 -8.09
CA ARG A 136 -6.01 8.16 -7.11
C ARG A 136 -6.29 7.08 -6.08
N VAL A 137 -6.22 7.45 -4.81
CA VAL A 137 -6.33 6.53 -3.68
C VAL A 137 -7.22 7.07 -2.58
N THR A 138 -7.68 6.15 -1.75
CA THR A 138 -8.28 6.39 -0.45
C THR A 138 -7.31 5.91 0.63
N VAL A 139 -6.95 6.80 1.55
CA VAL A 139 -6.09 6.55 2.71
C VAL A 139 -6.96 6.51 3.95
N ARG A 140 -6.84 5.42 4.73
CA ARG A 140 -7.40 5.30 6.07
C ARG A 140 -6.28 5.29 7.08
N GLY A 141 -6.39 6.14 8.09
CA GLY A 141 -5.36 6.24 9.11
C GLY A 141 -5.73 7.24 10.18
N GLU A 142 -4.71 7.73 10.86
CA GLU A 142 -4.83 8.68 11.97
C GLU A 142 -4.02 9.94 11.68
N VAL A 143 -4.63 11.11 11.85
CA VAL A 143 -3.92 12.39 11.80
C VAL A 143 -3.05 12.49 13.06
N VAL A 144 -1.73 12.45 12.87
CA VAL A 144 -0.74 12.47 13.96
C VAL A 144 -0.10 13.84 14.16
N GLU A 145 -0.11 14.67 13.12
CA GLU A 145 0.41 16.02 13.16
C GLU A 145 -0.42 16.90 12.24
N ARG A 146 -0.68 18.13 12.70
CA ARG A 146 -1.08 19.23 11.84
C ARG A 146 -0.01 20.28 11.89
N ASP A 147 0.29 20.85 10.74
CA ASP A 147 0.92 22.15 10.68
C ASP A 147 -0.15 23.19 11.07
N GLY A 148 -0.40 23.29 12.37
CA GLY A 148 -1.30 24.26 12.95
C GLY A 148 -0.66 25.62 12.81
N VAL A 149 -1.25 26.49 11.97
CA VAL A 149 -1.12 27.96 12.00
C VAL A 149 0.22 28.41 12.58
N GLY A 150 1.33 27.98 11.97
CA GLY A 150 2.64 28.47 12.34
C GLY A 150 2.62 29.98 12.09
N GLY A 151 3.16 30.77 13.03
CA GLY A 151 3.34 32.21 12.83
C GLY A 151 3.91 32.51 11.44
N PRO A 152 3.75 33.73 10.90
CA PRO A 152 3.77 34.09 9.46
C PRO A 152 4.96 33.60 8.59
N HIS A 153 5.94 32.90 9.17
CA HIS A 153 7.15 32.37 8.58
C HIS A 153 7.28 30.83 8.59
N ARG A 154 6.31 30.06 9.11
CA ARG A 154 6.31 28.58 9.04
C ARG A 154 4.95 28.05 8.60
N ARG A 155 4.62 28.19 7.32
CA ARG A 155 3.70 27.26 6.65
C ARG A 155 4.56 26.18 6.03
N GLY A 156 4.55 24.97 6.57
CA GLY A 156 5.01 23.82 5.80
C GLY A 156 4.15 23.67 4.54
N PRO A 157 4.67 23.06 3.46
CA PRO A 157 3.90 22.87 2.22
C PRO A 157 2.72 21.88 2.39
N HIS A 158 2.68 21.14 3.51
CA HIS A 158 1.68 20.11 3.82
C HIS A 158 0.81 20.54 5.00
N LEU A 159 -0.48 20.21 4.95
CA LEU A 159 -1.44 20.62 5.99
C LEU A 159 -1.42 19.68 7.20
N LEU A 160 -1.12 18.40 6.98
CA LEU A 160 -1.15 17.38 8.01
C LEU A 160 -0.30 16.16 7.65
N THR A 161 0.01 15.36 8.67
CA THR A 161 0.64 14.04 8.54
C THR A 161 -0.34 12.96 9.01
N ILE A 162 -0.53 11.93 8.19
CA ILE A 162 -1.38 10.77 8.46
C ILE A 162 -0.50 9.55 8.70
N ALA A 163 -0.65 8.88 9.84
CA ALA A 163 -0.17 7.52 10.00
C ALA A 163 -1.19 6.56 9.38
N ALA A 164 -0.89 6.03 8.20
CA ALA A 164 -1.80 5.19 7.43
C ALA A 164 -1.83 3.74 7.92
N ASP A 165 -3.04 3.25 8.09
CA ASP A 165 -3.36 1.86 8.38
C ASP A 165 -3.68 1.09 7.08
N ALA A 166 -4.36 1.75 6.14
CA ALA A 166 -4.68 1.18 4.84
C ALA A 166 -4.64 2.24 3.73
N VAL A 167 -4.23 1.80 2.54
CA VAL A 167 -4.27 2.59 1.32
C VAL A 167 -4.89 1.70 0.25
N THR A 168 -5.95 2.18 -0.39
CA THR A 168 -6.68 1.46 -1.43
C THR A 168 -6.85 2.35 -2.64
N ARG A 169 -6.83 1.78 -3.85
CA ARG A 169 -7.19 2.54 -5.06
C ARG A 169 -8.60 3.08 -4.93
N ALA A 170 -8.80 4.32 -5.34
CA ALA A 170 -10.15 4.88 -5.42
C ALA A 170 -10.90 4.09 -6.51
N SER A 171 -12.04 3.52 -6.17
CA SER A 171 -12.99 3.04 -7.18
C SER A 171 -13.71 4.27 -7.72
N ASP A 172 -13.65 4.49 -9.04
CA ASP A 172 -14.45 5.52 -9.73
C ASP A 172 -15.96 5.28 -9.53
#